data_AF-A0A317Y489-F1
#
_entry.id   AF-A0A317Y489-F1
#
_cell.length_a   1.000
_cell.length_b   1.000
_cell.length_c   1.000
_cell.angle_alpha   90.00
_cell.angle_beta   90.00
_cell.angle_gamma   90.00
#
_symmetry.space_group_name_H-M   'P 1'
#
loop_
_entity.id
_entity.type
_entity.pdbx_description
1 polymer ?
#
loop_
_entity_poly.entity_id
_entity_poly.type
_entity_poly.pdbx_seq_one_letter_code
_entity_poly.pdbx_strand_id
1 'polypeptide(L)'
;MNKRPRDDHSFASAPKRQYGAGGGYGPQQGYSEERSSARRVADHYSARSNQTLEERENSPIIHLKKLNNWIKSVLVQLYARPGDCVLDLACGKGGDLIKWDKAKVGYYVGVDIAEGSFALHYSWSTEARARQALANVSALLRPGGIFIGTMPDANVIIKRLRESEGLEFGNSVYWISFGNEYAEKKFPASRPFGIKYKFHLEDAVDCPEWVVPFHLFKLLAEEYDLELVLMKNFHEFVHEYLQKPEFAELMRRLGALGDGRQDQSTLSQDEWEVSYLYLAFVLRKVLRNTVQTIACSPPSTNSRSPFTPMAVSIELTKEYGYVVLVLVAYVFLNLWMGFQVGKARRNYKVFYPTMYAIESENKDAKLFNCVQRGHQNSLEWMPVFFVILLLGGLQHPTIAAGLGGIYIVARFFYFKGYATGVPDNRLKIGGLNYLALLGLIICTASFGINLLIREML
;
A
#
# COMPACT_ATOMS: atom_id res chain seq x y z
N MET A 1 -63.51 47.31 3.47
CA MET A 1 -62.55 47.99 2.57
C MET A 1 -61.49 46.96 2.16
N ASN A 2 -61.43 46.69 0.86
CA ASN A 2 -60.53 45.88 0.02
C ASN A 2 -59.51 44.87 0.62
N LYS A 3 -59.63 43.64 0.13
CA LYS A 3 -58.62 42.56 0.08
C LYS A 3 -57.79 42.64 -1.22
N ARG A 4 -56.56 42.07 -1.16
CA ARG A 4 -55.69 41.45 -2.21
C ARG A 4 -54.32 42.14 -2.39
N PRO A 5 -53.29 41.45 -2.94
CA PRO A 5 -52.98 40.00 -2.94
C PRO A 5 -51.51 39.66 -2.60
N ARG A 6 -51.19 38.36 -2.49
CA ARG A 6 -49.83 37.79 -2.56
C ARG A 6 -49.54 37.40 -4.00
N ASP A 7 -48.33 37.67 -4.48
CA ASP A 7 -47.82 37.17 -5.75
C ASP A 7 -46.61 36.24 -5.53
N ASP A 8 -46.70 35.08 -6.16
CA ASP A 8 -45.69 34.02 -6.26
C ASP A 8 -44.62 34.39 -7.30
N HIS A 9 -43.34 34.19 -7.00
CA HIS A 9 -42.32 34.02 -8.04
C HIS A 9 -41.34 32.89 -7.70
N SER A 10 -41.36 31.91 -8.59
CA SER A 10 -40.50 30.74 -8.70
C SER A 10 -39.06 31.12 -9.10
N PHE A 11 -38.08 30.48 -8.44
CA PHE A 11 -36.67 30.58 -8.79
C PHE A 11 -36.37 29.73 -10.04
N ALA A 12 -36.06 30.39 -11.15
CA ALA A 12 -35.43 29.78 -12.32
C ALA A 12 -33.91 29.98 -12.23
N SER A 13 -33.16 28.88 -12.34
CA SER A 13 -31.70 28.82 -12.30
C SER A 13 -31.06 29.40 -13.57
N ALA A 14 -30.19 30.40 -13.42
CA ALA A 14 -29.38 31.00 -14.49
C ALA A 14 -28.05 30.22 -14.71
N PRO A 15 -27.42 30.32 -15.91
CA PRO A 15 -26.52 29.29 -16.45
C PRO A 15 -25.05 29.43 -16.00
N LYS A 16 -24.35 28.28 -15.90
CA LYS A 16 -22.91 28.19 -15.63
C LYS A 16 -22.10 28.72 -16.82
N ARG A 17 -21.24 29.71 -16.57
CA ARG A 17 -20.23 30.20 -17.52
C ARG A 17 -19.09 29.20 -17.70
N GLN A 18 -18.77 28.96 -18.96
CA GLN A 18 -17.67 28.18 -19.50
C GLN A 18 -16.39 29.03 -19.43
N TYR A 19 -15.33 28.52 -18.80
CA TYR A 19 -13.98 29.10 -18.91
C TYR A 19 -13.14 28.20 -19.82
N GLY A 20 -12.65 28.78 -20.91
CA GLY A 20 -11.89 28.13 -21.97
C GLY A 20 -10.48 27.75 -21.55
N ALA A 21 -10.00 26.71 -22.23
CA ALA A 21 -8.69 26.09 -22.11
C ALA A 21 -7.58 26.91 -22.77
N GLY A 22 -6.36 26.77 -22.25
CA GLY A 22 -5.13 27.22 -22.90
C GLY A 22 -3.91 26.69 -22.17
N GLY A 23 -3.33 25.58 -22.65
CA GLY A 23 -2.12 24.98 -22.11
C GLY A 23 -1.97 23.52 -22.56
N GLY A 24 -1.37 23.31 -23.73
CA GLY A 24 -1.23 22.00 -24.36
C GLY A 24 -0.40 21.03 -23.53
N TYR A 25 -0.98 19.87 -23.26
CA TYR A 25 -0.30 18.63 -22.87
C TYR A 25 -0.76 17.52 -23.81
N GLY A 26 0.18 16.63 -24.17
CA GLY A 26 -0.01 15.51 -25.08
C GLY A 26 -1.10 14.50 -24.66
N PRO A 27 -1.32 13.45 -25.47
CA PRO A 27 -2.58 12.72 -25.52
C PRO A 27 -2.94 12.05 -24.18
N GLN A 28 -4.03 12.52 -23.57
CA GLN A 28 -4.68 11.98 -22.36
C GLN A 28 -5.44 10.65 -22.58
N GLN A 29 -5.43 10.09 -23.80
CA GLN A 29 -6.24 8.90 -24.13
C GLN A 29 -5.76 7.61 -23.44
N GLY A 30 -4.46 7.42 -23.19
CA GLY A 30 -3.95 6.19 -22.56
C GLY A 30 -4.31 6.06 -21.07
N TYR A 31 -4.34 7.17 -20.33
CA TYR A 31 -4.54 7.16 -18.88
C TYR A 31 -5.98 6.83 -18.45
N SER A 32 -6.99 7.10 -19.30
CA SER A 32 -8.41 6.88 -18.99
C SER A 32 -8.84 5.44 -19.24
N GLU A 33 -8.38 4.82 -20.33
CA GLU A 33 -8.65 3.41 -20.65
C GLU A 33 -8.00 2.44 -19.64
N GLU A 34 -6.82 2.79 -19.13
CA GLU A 34 -6.08 1.97 -18.16
C GLU A 34 -6.72 1.95 -16.77
N ARG A 35 -7.17 3.11 -16.26
CA ARG A 35 -7.98 3.17 -15.04
C ARG A 35 -9.28 2.39 -15.19
N SER A 36 -9.90 2.44 -16.37
CA SER A 36 -11.08 1.64 -16.70
C SER A 36 -10.76 0.13 -16.71
N SER A 37 -9.60 -0.29 -17.19
CA SER A 37 -9.19 -1.70 -17.18
C SER A 37 -8.98 -2.24 -15.76
N ALA A 38 -8.18 -1.57 -14.93
CA ALA A 38 -7.94 -2.00 -13.55
C ALA A 38 -9.24 -2.00 -12.72
N ARG A 39 -10.12 -1.02 -12.95
CA ARG A 39 -11.42 -0.95 -12.29
C ARG A 39 -12.37 -2.06 -12.74
N ARG A 40 -12.38 -2.43 -14.04
CA ARG A 40 -13.15 -3.59 -14.52
C ARG A 40 -12.70 -4.91 -13.89
N VAL A 41 -11.39 -5.11 -13.70
CA VAL A 41 -10.87 -6.31 -12.99
C VAL A 41 -11.33 -6.30 -11.54
N ALA A 42 -11.18 -5.16 -10.86
CA ALA A 42 -11.64 -4.98 -9.48
C ALA A 42 -13.15 -5.28 -9.35
N ASP A 43 -13.98 -4.64 -10.18
CA ASP A 43 -15.44 -4.78 -10.18
C ASP A 43 -15.87 -6.24 -10.45
N HIS A 44 -15.18 -6.96 -11.36
CA HIS A 44 -15.44 -8.39 -11.62
C HIS A 44 -15.25 -9.27 -10.38
N TYR A 45 -14.14 -9.08 -9.66
CA TYR A 45 -13.87 -9.85 -8.44
C TYR A 45 -14.78 -9.43 -7.28
N SER A 46 -15.06 -8.13 -7.12
CA SER A 46 -15.99 -7.60 -6.11
C SER A 46 -17.42 -8.09 -6.31
N ALA A 47 -17.87 -8.22 -7.56
CA ALA A 47 -19.23 -8.66 -7.90
C ALA A 47 -19.49 -10.14 -7.57
N ARG A 48 -18.45 -10.95 -7.31
CA ARG A 48 -18.64 -12.34 -6.88
C ARG A 48 -19.11 -12.39 -5.43
N SER A 49 -20.35 -12.86 -5.23
CA SER A 49 -20.86 -13.21 -3.91
C SER A 49 -19.98 -14.26 -3.22
N ASN A 50 -20.04 -14.31 -1.89
CA ASN A 50 -19.40 -15.41 -1.17
C ASN A 50 -20.15 -16.70 -1.48
N GLN A 51 -19.52 -17.56 -2.28
CA GLN A 51 -20.07 -18.86 -2.63
C GLN A 51 -20.13 -19.76 -1.39
N THR A 52 -21.19 -20.55 -1.26
CA THR A 52 -21.26 -21.61 -0.24
C THR A 52 -20.24 -22.71 -0.55
N LEU A 53 -19.93 -23.57 0.42
CA LEU A 53 -19.03 -24.72 0.19
C LEU A 53 -19.57 -25.65 -0.91
N GLU A 54 -20.89 -25.83 -0.95
CA GLU A 54 -21.58 -26.66 -1.95
C GLU A 54 -21.49 -26.04 -3.36
N GLU A 55 -21.75 -24.73 -3.50
CA GLU A 55 -21.56 -24.01 -4.76
C GLU A 55 -20.11 -24.08 -5.26
N ARG A 56 -19.15 -24.09 -4.34
CA ARG A 56 -17.73 -24.20 -4.69
C ARG A 56 -17.38 -25.61 -5.20
N GLU A 57 -17.91 -26.67 -4.59
CA GLU A 57 -17.68 -28.04 -5.04
C GLU A 57 -18.33 -28.32 -6.41
N ASN A 58 -19.38 -27.59 -6.78
CA ASN A 58 -20.03 -27.70 -8.09
C ASN A 58 -19.32 -26.96 -9.23
N SER A 59 -18.17 -26.34 -8.97
CA SER A 59 -17.44 -25.56 -9.97
C SER A 59 -16.76 -26.47 -11.01
N PRO A 60 -16.83 -26.15 -12.33
CA PRO A 60 -16.23 -26.96 -13.39
C PRO A 60 -14.69 -27.02 -13.30
N ILE A 61 -14.09 -26.11 -12.53
CA ILE A 61 -12.64 -26.02 -12.30
C ILE A 61 -12.25 -26.32 -10.84
N ILE A 62 -13.05 -27.10 -10.11
CA ILE A 62 -12.81 -27.40 -8.70
C ILE A 62 -11.48 -28.13 -8.48
N HIS A 63 -11.09 -29.05 -9.36
CA HIS A 63 -9.84 -29.79 -9.20
C HIS A 63 -8.62 -28.91 -9.52
N LEU A 64 -8.74 -28.02 -10.51
CA LEU A 64 -7.75 -26.97 -10.75
C LEU A 64 -7.60 -26.03 -9.52
N LYS A 65 -8.70 -25.63 -8.88
CA LYS A 65 -8.67 -24.83 -7.65
C LYS A 65 -7.96 -25.58 -6.51
N LYS A 66 -8.19 -26.90 -6.37
CA LYS A 66 -7.52 -27.77 -5.40
C LYS A 66 -6.02 -27.89 -5.71
N LEU A 67 -5.63 -28.06 -6.98
CA LEU A 67 -4.23 -28.08 -7.44
C LEU A 67 -3.51 -26.76 -7.14
N ASN A 68 -4.09 -25.63 -7.52
CA ASN A 68 -3.51 -24.31 -7.25
C ASN A 68 -3.32 -24.07 -5.74
N ASN A 69 -4.28 -24.51 -4.92
CA ASN A 69 -4.14 -24.45 -3.46
C ASN A 69 -3.02 -25.37 -2.95
N TRP A 70 -2.83 -26.54 -3.53
CA TRP A 70 -1.73 -27.44 -3.19
C TRP A 70 -0.38 -26.81 -3.51
N ILE A 71 -0.18 -26.29 -4.73
CA ILE A 71 1.07 -25.61 -5.16
C ILE A 71 1.42 -24.46 -4.21
N LYS A 72 0.44 -23.60 -3.90
CA LYS A 72 0.64 -22.50 -2.93
C LYS A 72 1.00 -23.01 -1.54
N SER A 73 0.37 -24.10 -1.08
CA SER A 73 0.68 -24.69 0.23
C SER A 73 2.10 -25.26 0.28
N VAL A 74 2.56 -25.89 -0.80
CA VAL A 74 3.95 -26.38 -0.92
C VAL A 74 4.92 -25.21 -0.90
N LEU A 75 4.69 -24.13 -1.67
CA LEU A 75 5.53 -22.93 -1.66
C LEU A 75 5.63 -22.32 -0.25
N VAL A 76 4.51 -22.17 0.44
CA VAL A 76 4.49 -21.64 1.82
C VAL A 76 5.28 -22.56 2.76
N GLN A 77 5.08 -23.88 2.70
CA GLN A 77 5.81 -24.81 3.56
C GLN A 77 7.32 -24.86 3.29
N LEU A 78 7.75 -24.63 2.05
CA LEU A 78 9.18 -24.63 1.69
C LEU A 78 9.91 -23.37 2.15
N TYR A 79 9.23 -22.22 2.17
CA TYR A 79 9.89 -20.91 2.30
C TYR A 79 9.47 -20.08 3.52
N ALA A 80 8.35 -20.38 4.17
CA ALA A 80 7.95 -19.72 5.41
C ALA A 80 8.54 -20.42 6.64
N ARG A 81 8.83 -19.65 7.69
CA ARG A 81 9.29 -20.15 8.97
C ARG A 81 8.37 -19.69 10.10
N PRO A 82 8.23 -20.48 11.19
CA PRO A 82 7.51 -20.03 12.37
C PRO A 82 8.03 -18.68 12.88
N GLY A 83 7.12 -17.76 13.16
CA GLY A 83 7.45 -16.40 13.61
C GLY A 83 7.76 -15.39 12.49
N ASP A 84 7.70 -15.78 11.21
CA ASP A 84 7.89 -14.83 10.10
C ASP A 84 6.82 -13.73 10.07
N CYS A 85 7.20 -12.55 9.57
CA CYS A 85 6.27 -11.48 9.23
C CYS A 85 5.98 -11.57 7.73
N VAL A 86 4.72 -11.78 7.36
CA VAL A 86 4.28 -12.00 5.98
C VAL A 86 3.49 -10.80 5.49
N LEU A 87 3.81 -10.37 4.26
CA LEU A 87 3.01 -9.45 3.47
C LEU A 87 2.43 -10.23 2.28
N ASP A 88 1.11 -10.37 2.24
CA ASP A 88 0.37 -11.03 1.17
C ASP A 88 -0.19 -9.95 0.22
N LEU A 89 0.47 -9.82 -0.94
CA LEU A 89 0.11 -8.87 -1.99
C LEU A 89 -1.00 -9.47 -2.84
N ALA A 90 -2.12 -8.74 -2.92
CA ALA A 90 -3.38 -9.23 -3.49
C ALA A 90 -3.91 -10.48 -2.81
N CYS A 91 -4.03 -10.39 -1.49
CA CYS A 91 -4.58 -11.45 -0.67
C CYS A 91 -6.05 -11.79 -1.02
N GLY A 92 -6.74 -10.94 -1.80
CA GLY A 92 -8.14 -11.10 -2.16
C GLY A 92 -9.01 -11.25 -0.91
N LYS A 93 -9.90 -12.24 -0.93
CA LYS A 93 -10.75 -12.61 0.21
C LYS A 93 -10.03 -13.43 1.31
N GLY A 94 -8.69 -13.45 1.32
CA GLY A 94 -7.90 -14.14 2.34
C GLY A 94 -7.86 -15.67 2.19
N GLY A 95 -7.94 -16.19 0.95
CA GLY A 95 -7.95 -17.64 0.69
C GLY A 95 -6.68 -18.40 1.12
N ASP A 96 -5.61 -17.67 1.45
CA ASP A 96 -4.33 -18.21 1.89
C ASP A 96 -4.10 -18.08 3.41
N LEU A 97 -5.02 -17.45 4.16
CA LEU A 97 -4.89 -17.27 5.62
C LEU A 97 -4.63 -18.57 6.39
N ILE A 98 -5.34 -19.65 6.05
CA ILE A 98 -5.15 -20.97 6.68
C ILE A 98 -3.76 -21.54 6.38
N LYS A 99 -3.16 -21.22 5.23
CA LYS A 99 -1.81 -21.68 4.88
C LYS A 99 -0.77 -21.00 5.76
N TRP A 100 -0.93 -19.70 5.97
CA TRP A 100 -0.08 -18.89 6.84
C TRP A 100 -0.22 -19.26 8.32
N ASP A 101 -1.45 -19.55 8.79
CA ASP A 101 -1.71 -20.06 10.14
C ASP A 101 -1.00 -21.41 10.38
N LYS A 102 -1.13 -22.35 9.45
CA LYS A 102 -0.42 -23.65 9.52
C LYS A 102 1.11 -23.51 9.51
N ALA A 103 1.64 -22.49 8.84
CA ALA A 103 3.07 -22.16 8.85
C ALA A 103 3.52 -21.47 10.15
N LYS A 104 2.59 -21.14 11.06
CA LYS A 104 2.83 -20.49 12.35
C LYS A 104 3.56 -19.15 12.22
N VAL A 105 3.18 -18.37 11.22
CA VAL A 105 3.75 -17.02 11.03
C VAL A 105 3.41 -16.11 12.22
N GLY A 106 4.32 -15.22 12.58
CA GLY A 106 4.16 -14.35 13.75
C GLY A 106 3.26 -13.14 13.47
N TYR A 107 3.28 -12.64 12.23
CA TYR A 107 2.49 -11.49 11.81
C TYR A 107 2.10 -11.61 10.34
N TYR A 108 0.86 -11.26 10.03
CA TYR A 108 0.32 -11.30 8.66
C TYR A 108 -0.30 -9.95 8.30
N VAL A 109 0.08 -9.42 7.15
CA VAL A 109 -0.52 -8.24 6.53
C VAL A 109 -1.02 -8.62 5.14
N GLY A 110 -2.32 -8.54 4.90
CA GLY A 110 -2.88 -8.64 3.56
C GLY A 110 -3.12 -7.26 2.98
N VAL A 111 -2.67 -7.01 1.75
CA VAL A 111 -2.93 -5.76 1.03
C VAL A 111 -3.58 -6.08 -0.31
N ASP A 112 -4.66 -5.38 -0.63
CA ASP A 112 -5.35 -5.49 -1.92
C ASP A 112 -5.84 -4.11 -2.37
N ILE A 113 -5.78 -3.82 -3.67
CA ILE A 113 -6.17 -2.52 -4.25
C ILE A 113 -7.66 -2.46 -4.57
N ALA A 114 -8.31 -3.62 -4.63
CA ALA A 114 -9.72 -3.78 -4.88
C ALA A 114 -10.35 -4.59 -3.74
N GLU A 115 -11.67 -4.62 -3.66
CA GLU A 115 -12.40 -5.77 -3.10
C GLU A 115 -12.14 -7.07 -3.92
N GLY A 116 -11.00 -7.17 -4.64
CA GLY A 116 -10.79 -8.07 -5.77
C GLY A 116 -9.40 -8.04 -6.45
N SER A 117 -8.37 -8.57 -5.78
CA SER A 117 -7.13 -9.23 -6.27
C SER A 117 -6.29 -8.60 -7.41
N PHE A 118 -5.18 -7.93 -7.07
CA PHE A 118 -4.09 -7.51 -7.98
C PHE A 118 -2.90 -8.49 -8.06
N ALA A 119 -2.85 -9.39 -9.05
CA ALA A 119 -1.67 -10.21 -9.30
C ALA A 119 -0.53 -9.44 -10.01
N LEU A 120 0.72 -9.91 -9.83
CA LEU A 120 1.94 -9.26 -10.30
C LEU A 120 1.95 -8.98 -11.83
N HIS A 121 1.36 -9.86 -12.64
CA HIS A 121 1.32 -9.69 -14.10
C HIS A 121 0.51 -8.45 -14.54
N TYR A 122 -0.40 -7.94 -13.71
CA TYR A 122 -1.09 -6.67 -13.99
C TYR A 122 -0.18 -5.43 -13.88
N SER A 123 1.01 -5.57 -13.29
CA SER A 123 2.02 -4.49 -13.29
C SER A 123 2.75 -4.36 -14.63
N TRP A 124 2.68 -5.37 -15.52
CA TRP A 124 3.37 -5.38 -16.81
C TRP A 124 2.69 -4.53 -17.91
N SER A 125 1.65 -3.77 -17.56
CA SER A 125 1.00 -2.86 -18.50
C SER A 125 1.94 -1.77 -19.00
N THR A 126 2.87 -1.30 -18.15
CA THR A 126 3.94 -0.36 -18.51
C THR A 126 5.21 -0.69 -17.75
N GLU A 127 6.37 -0.30 -18.31
CA GLU A 127 7.66 -0.47 -17.63
C GLU A 127 7.69 0.20 -16.25
N ALA A 128 7.17 1.42 -16.16
CA ALA A 128 7.13 2.18 -14.91
C ALA A 128 6.36 1.43 -13.80
N ARG A 129 5.26 0.75 -14.14
CA ARG A 129 4.47 -0.02 -13.16
C ARG A 129 5.18 -1.30 -12.74
N ALA A 130 5.80 -2.03 -13.68
CA ALA A 130 6.58 -3.22 -13.39
C ALA A 130 7.76 -2.89 -12.46
N ARG A 131 8.50 -1.81 -12.78
CA ARG A 131 9.58 -1.28 -11.94
C ARG A 131 9.11 -0.85 -10.57
N GLN A 132 8.01 -0.11 -10.48
CA GLN A 132 7.44 0.30 -9.20
C GLN A 132 7.00 -0.90 -8.34
N ALA A 133 6.41 -1.93 -8.95
CA ALA A 133 6.02 -3.15 -8.24
C ALA A 133 7.24 -3.86 -7.63
N LEU A 134 8.31 -4.03 -8.41
CA LEU A 134 9.56 -4.64 -7.93
C LEU A 134 10.27 -3.78 -6.87
N ALA A 135 10.29 -2.46 -7.05
CA ALA A 135 10.83 -1.54 -6.06
C ALA A 135 10.08 -1.64 -4.72
N ASN A 136 8.75 -1.71 -4.75
CA ASN A 136 7.92 -1.87 -3.55
C ASN A 136 8.20 -3.21 -2.85
N VAL A 137 8.24 -4.31 -3.62
CA VAL A 137 8.57 -5.64 -3.08
C VAL A 137 9.95 -5.64 -2.43
N SER A 138 10.96 -5.12 -3.13
CA SER A 138 12.33 -5.06 -2.59
C SER A 138 12.39 -4.20 -1.33
N ALA A 139 11.78 -3.02 -1.31
CA ALA A 139 11.80 -2.12 -0.16
C ALA A 139 11.18 -2.74 1.11
N LEU A 140 10.15 -3.57 0.95
CA LEU A 140 9.42 -4.20 2.07
C LEU A 140 10.07 -5.49 2.57
N LEU A 141 10.95 -6.10 1.78
CA LEU A 141 11.70 -7.27 2.20
C LEU A 141 12.92 -6.87 3.04
N ARG A 142 13.13 -7.57 4.15
CA ARG A 142 14.42 -7.56 4.85
C ARG A 142 15.49 -8.25 3.99
N PRO A 143 16.78 -7.90 4.13
CA PRO A 143 17.86 -8.70 3.55
C PRO A 143 17.73 -10.19 3.93
N GLY A 144 17.89 -11.07 2.94
CA GLY A 144 17.63 -12.51 3.07
C GLY A 144 16.15 -12.90 3.03
N GLY A 145 15.22 -11.94 2.99
CA GLY A 145 13.78 -12.15 2.86
C GLY A 145 13.41 -12.81 1.54
N ILE A 146 12.26 -13.49 1.52
CA ILE A 146 11.81 -14.29 0.38
C ILE A 146 10.55 -13.66 -0.24
N PHE A 147 10.56 -13.53 -1.55
CA PHE A 147 9.38 -13.23 -2.35
C PHE A 147 8.95 -14.48 -3.11
N ILE A 148 7.80 -15.04 -2.74
CA ILE A 148 7.20 -16.17 -3.45
C ILE A 148 6.04 -15.67 -4.31
N GLY A 149 5.82 -16.29 -5.46
CA GLY A 149 4.67 -15.97 -6.28
C GLY A 149 4.39 -17.00 -7.37
N THR A 150 3.23 -16.85 -7.98
CA THR A 150 2.80 -17.60 -9.16
C THR A 150 2.33 -16.62 -10.22
N MET A 151 2.65 -16.88 -11.48
CA MET A 151 2.22 -16.01 -12.58
C MET A 151 2.05 -16.81 -13.88
N PRO A 152 1.31 -16.28 -14.87
CA PRO A 152 1.26 -16.88 -16.19
C PRO A 152 2.65 -16.97 -16.82
N ASP A 153 2.95 -18.11 -17.44
CA ASP A 153 4.18 -18.39 -18.15
C ASP A 153 4.09 -17.86 -19.59
N ALA A 154 4.78 -16.74 -19.84
CA ALA A 154 4.82 -16.11 -21.15
C ALA A 154 5.33 -17.05 -22.26
N ASN A 155 6.28 -17.96 -21.97
CA ASN A 155 6.80 -18.85 -23.00
C ASN A 155 5.72 -19.84 -23.43
N VAL A 156 4.93 -20.36 -22.49
CA VAL A 156 3.82 -21.27 -22.78
C VAL A 156 2.72 -20.54 -23.55
N ILE A 157 2.30 -19.36 -23.10
CA ILE A 157 1.23 -18.58 -23.75
C ILE A 157 1.62 -18.24 -25.18
N ILE A 158 2.84 -17.74 -25.41
CA ILE A 158 3.30 -17.32 -26.73
C ILE A 158 3.53 -18.54 -27.63
N LYS A 159 3.97 -19.68 -27.09
CA LYS A 159 4.06 -20.94 -27.83
C LYS A 159 2.68 -21.39 -28.31
N ARG A 160 1.69 -21.46 -27.41
CA ARG A 160 0.30 -21.85 -27.74
C ARG A 160 -0.33 -20.90 -28.76
N LEU A 161 -0.10 -19.59 -28.62
CA LEU A 161 -0.53 -18.60 -29.62
C LEU A 161 0.09 -18.89 -31.00
N ARG A 162 1.39 -19.21 -31.07
CA ARG A 162 2.05 -19.49 -32.36
C ARG A 162 1.60 -20.79 -33.01
N GLU A 163 1.19 -21.75 -32.20
CA GLU A 163 0.68 -23.06 -32.66
C GLU A 163 -0.79 -22.98 -33.11
N SER A 164 -1.57 -21.99 -32.66
CA SER A 164 -2.96 -21.82 -33.10
C SER A 164 -3.05 -21.25 -34.52
N GLU A 165 -4.17 -21.49 -35.21
CA GLU A 165 -4.42 -20.86 -36.52
C GLU A 165 -4.83 -19.38 -36.37
N GLY A 166 -5.62 -19.06 -35.34
CA GLY A 166 -6.12 -17.71 -35.07
C GLY A 166 -5.35 -16.95 -33.98
N LEU A 167 -5.97 -15.90 -33.45
CA LEU A 167 -5.46 -15.14 -32.29
C LEU A 167 -6.07 -15.59 -30.95
N GLU A 168 -6.90 -16.62 -31.01
CA GLU A 168 -7.55 -17.22 -29.86
C GLU A 168 -7.18 -18.71 -29.77
N PHE A 169 -6.96 -19.19 -28.55
CA PHE A 169 -6.74 -20.60 -28.26
C PHE A 169 -7.26 -20.92 -26.86
N GLY A 170 -7.64 -22.17 -26.63
CA GLY A 170 -8.26 -22.58 -25.38
C GLY A 170 -8.80 -24.00 -25.45
N ASN A 171 -9.59 -24.36 -24.44
CA ASN A 171 -10.34 -25.61 -24.36
C ASN A 171 -11.73 -25.35 -23.73
N SER A 172 -12.38 -26.37 -23.17
CA SER A 172 -13.74 -26.20 -22.62
C SER A 172 -13.81 -25.34 -21.36
N VAL A 173 -12.70 -25.11 -20.65
CA VAL A 173 -12.69 -24.38 -19.38
C VAL A 173 -11.94 -23.04 -19.43
N TYR A 174 -11.10 -22.80 -20.44
CA TYR A 174 -10.40 -21.52 -20.60
C TYR A 174 -10.22 -21.13 -22.05
N TRP A 175 -10.03 -19.83 -22.27
CA TRP A 175 -9.50 -19.34 -23.54
C TRP A 175 -8.65 -18.09 -23.32
N ILE A 176 -7.67 -17.90 -24.21
CA ILE A 176 -6.83 -16.71 -24.32
C ILE A 176 -7.01 -16.13 -25.70
N SER A 177 -7.27 -14.83 -25.77
CA SER A 177 -7.49 -14.10 -27.03
C SER A 177 -6.59 -12.87 -27.10
N PHE A 178 -5.83 -12.73 -28.20
CA PHE A 178 -4.97 -11.58 -28.47
C PHE A 178 -5.64 -10.61 -29.42
N GLY A 179 -5.36 -9.31 -29.27
CA GLY A 179 -5.84 -8.27 -30.17
C GLY A 179 -5.22 -8.36 -31.58
N ASN A 180 -5.90 -7.79 -32.57
CA ASN A 180 -5.48 -7.80 -33.98
C ASN A 180 -4.10 -7.16 -34.21
N GLU A 181 -3.63 -6.31 -33.29
CA GLU A 181 -2.27 -5.77 -33.31
C GLU A 181 -1.18 -6.85 -33.21
N TYR A 182 -1.52 -8.07 -32.79
CA TYR A 182 -0.63 -9.23 -32.73
C TYR A 182 -0.88 -10.27 -33.83
N ALA A 183 -1.54 -9.89 -34.93
CA ALA A 183 -1.84 -10.78 -36.08
C ALA A 183 -0.62 -11.56 -36.60
N GLU A 184 0.57 -10.95 -36.59
CA GLU A 184 1.81 -11.60 -37.03
C GLU A 184 2.46 -12.52 -35.98
N LYS A 185 1.93 -12.57 -34.75
CA LYS A 185 2.44 -13.38 -33.63
C LYS A 185 3.93 -13.11 -33.30
N LYS A 186 4.37 -11.89 -33.59
CA LYS A 186 5.72 -11.36 -33.33
C LYS A 186 5.69 -10.38 -32.16
N PHE A 187 6.67 -10.52 -31.28
CA PHE A 187 6.80 -9.74 -30.06
C PHE A 187 8.23 -9.19 -30.00
N PRO A 188 8.47 -7.95 -30.46
CA PRO A 188 9.81 -7.39 -30.54
C PRO A 188 10.37 -7.11 -29.14
N ALA A 189 11.63 -7.50 -28.91
CA ALA A 189 12.32 -7.27 -27.64
C ALA A 189 12.44 -5.77 -27.28
N SER A 190 12.32 -4.87 -28.26
CA SER A 190 12.31 -3.42 -28.04
C SER A 190 11.04 -2.89 -27.35
N ARG A 191 9.95 -3.67 -27.31
CA ARG A 191 8.69 -3.31 -26.65
C ARG A 191 8.17 -4.47 -25.81
N PRO A 192 8.84 -4.81 -24.70
CA PRO A 192 8.52 -6.03 -23.93
C PRO A 192 7.41 -5.82 -22.88
N PHE A 193 6.87 -4.61 -22.76
CA PHE A 193 5.78 -4.25 -21.83
C PHE A 193 4.50 -3.89 -22.59
N GLY A 194 3.36 -3.99 -21.91
CA GLY A 194 2.06 -3.61 -22.48
C GLY A 194 1.48 -4.63 -23.47
N ILE A 195 2.09 -5.81 -23.61
CA ILE A 195 1.59 -6.89 -24.46
C ILE A 195 0.35 -7.50 -23.78
N LYS A 196 -0.82 -7.14 -24.28
CA LYS A 196 -2.11 -7.43 -23.64
C LYS A 196 -2.79 -8.64 -24.30
N TYR A 197 -3.38 -9.50 -23.48
CA TYR A 197 -4.32 -10.55 -23.92
C TYR A 197 -5.56 -10.53 -23.03
N LYS A 198 -6.65 -11.10 -23.54
CA LYS A 198 -7.86 -11.36 -22.77
C LYS A 198 -7.80 -12.81 -22.28
N PHE A 199 -7.95 -13.02 -20.98
CA PHE A 199 -7.99 -14.34 -20.36
C PHE A 199 -9.36 -14.61 -19.78
N HIS A 200 -9.89 -15.78 -20.12
CA HIS A 200 -11.11 -16.29 -19.56
C HIS A 200 -10.86 -17.67 -18.96
N LEU A 201 -11.38 -17.87 -17.75
CA LEU A 201 -11.41 -19.15 -17.06
C LEU A 201 -12.78 -19.30 -16.41
N GLU A 202 -13.46 -20.40 -16.75
CA GLU A 202 -14.79 -20.74 -16.26
C GLU A 202 -14.85 -20.63 -14.74
N ASP A 203 -15.91 -20.00 -14.22
CA ASP A 203 -16.10 -19.81 -12.78
C ASP A 203 -14.92 -19.15 -12.03
N ALA A 204 -14.05 -18.42 -12.74
CA ALA A 204 -12.89 -17.73 -12.19
C ALA A 204 -12.84 -16.27 -12.63
N VAL A 205 -12.40 -16.02 -13.87
CA VAL A 205 -12.01 -14.70 -14.36
C VAL A 205 -12.39 -14.50 -15.82
N ASP A 206 -12.80 -13.28 -16.17
CA ASP A 206 -12.88 -12.81 -17.56
C ASP A 206 -12.26 -11.40 -17.62
N CYS A 207 -10.94 -11.32 -17.78
CA CYS A 207 -10.22 -10.05 -17.65
C CYS A 207 -9.04 -9.90 -18.60
N PRO A 208 -8.64 -8.65 -18.90
CA PRO A 208 -7.38 -8.39 -19.57
C PRO A 208 -6.19 -8.65 -18.65
N GLU A 209 -5.18 -9.32 -19.18
CA GLU A 209 -3.89 -9.59 -18.55
C GLU A 209 -2.74 -9.12 -19.46
N TRP A 210 -1.51 -9.14 -18.92
CA TRP A 210 -0.31 -8.72 -19.64
C TRP A 210 0.76 -9.79 -19.61
N VAL A 211 1.40 -10.02 -20.75
CA VAL A 211 2.49 -10.98 -20.89
C VAL A 211 3.68 -10.50 -20.06
N VAL A 212 4.22 -11.40 -19.24
CA VAL A 212 5.42 -11.16 -18.42
C VAL A 212 6.56 -12.04 -18.95
N PRO A 213 7.44 -11.52 -19.84
CA PRO A 213 8.60 -12.28 -20.27
C PRO A 213 9.50 -12.58 -19.05
N PHE A 214 9.56 -13.85 -18.62
CA PHE A 214 10.19 -14.20 -17.35
C PHE A 214 11.67 -13.81 -17.29
N HIS A 215 12.38 -13.89 -18.42
CA HIS A 215 13.76 -13.42 -18.51
C HIS A 215 13.90 -11.93 -18.17
N LEU A 216 12.98 -11.09 -18.65
CA LEU A 216 12.95 -9.67 -18.32
C LEU A 216 12.52 -9.43 -16.87
N PHE A 217 11.52 -10.17 -16.37
CA PHE A 217 11.14 -10.13 -14.96
C PHE A 217 12.34 -10.40 -14.05
N LYS A 218 13.13 -11.44 -14.37
CA LYS A 218 14.37 -11.78 -13.66
C LYS A 218 15.38 -10.63 -13.70
N LEU A 219 15.70 -10.09 -14.89
CA LEU A 219 16.67 -9.00 -15.03
C LEU A 219 16.26 -7.76 -14.23
N LEU A 220 14.99 -7.36 -14.32
CA LEU A 220 14.48 -6.24 -13.53
C LEU A 220 14.54 -6.54 -12.03
N ALA A 221 14.20 -7.76 -11.59
CA ALA A 221 14.29 -8.14 -10.19
C ALA A 221 15.73 -8.02 -9.64
N GLU A 222 16.74 -8.42 -10.43
CA GLU A 222 18.16 -8.30 -10.09
C GLU A 222 18.60 -6.83 -9.93
N GLU A 223 18.02 -5.90 -10.70
CA GLU A 223 18.25 -4.45 -10.51
C GLU A 223 17.83 -3.98 -9.11
N TYR A 224 16.78 -4.60 -8.54
CA TYR A 224 16.21 -4.32 -7.22
C TYR A 224 16.67 -5.30 -6.13
N ASP A 225 17.86 -5.89 -6.25
CA ASP A 225 18.46 -6.77 -5.24
C ASP A 225 17.65 -8.05 -4.96
N LEU A 226 16.87 -8.53 -5.93
CA LEU A 226 16.09 -9.75 -5.84
C LEU A 226 16.68 -10.81 -6.76
N GLU A 227 17.32 -11.82 -6.18
CA GLU A 227 17.93 -12.92 -6.93
C GLU A 227 16.99 -14.12 -7.06
N LEU A 228 17.02 -14.77 -8.23
CA LEU A 228 16.23 -15.96 -8.50
C LEU A 228 16.72 -17.19 -7.73
N VAL A 229 15.82 -17.76 -6.93
CA VAL A 229 16.02 -19.01 -6.19
C VAL A 229 15.33 -20.18 -6.91
N LEU A 230 14.10 -19.97 -7.38
CA LEU A 230 13.30 -21.01 -8.04
C LEU A 230 12.47 -20.38 -9.16
N MET A 231 12.40 -21.06 -10.30
CA MET A 231 11.38 -20.87 -11.33
C MET A 231 11.06 -22.23 -11.91
N LYS A 232 9.79 -22.64 -11.86
CA LYS A 232 9.31 -23.91 -12.42
C LYS A 232 7.91 -23.74 -12.97
N ASN A 233 7.66 -24.28 -14.16
CA ASN A 233 6.30 -24.46 -14.64
C ASN A 233 5.52 -25.37 -13.67
N PHE A 234 4.21 -25.18 -13.54
CA PHE A 234 3.40 -25.97 -12.61
C PHE A 234 3.48 -27.47 -12.87
N HIS A 235 3.56 -27.92 -14.13
CA HIS A 235 3.70 -29.36 -14.43
C HIS A 235 5.01 -29.92 -13.86
N GLU A 236 6.12 -29.20 -14.07
CA GLU A 236 7.43 -29.56 -13.53
C GLU A 236 7.43 -29.52 -12.00
N PHE A 237 6.83 -28.48 -11.42
CA PHE A 237 6.69 -28.30 -9.97
C PHE A 237 5.91 -29.47 -9.35
N VAL A 238 4.76 -29.83 -9.92
CA VAL A 238 3.93 -30.94 -9.44
C VAL A 238 4.69 -32.24 -9.54
N HIS A 239 5.31 -32.53 -10.69
CA HIS A 239 6.09 -33.75 -10.89
C HIS A 239 7.23 -33.89 -9.87
N GLU A 240 7.98 -32.82 -9.60
CA GLU A 240 9.09 -32.84 -8.64
C GLU A 240 8.61 -32.99 -7.20
N TYR A 241 7.67 -32.16 -6.75
CA TYR A 241 7.28 -32.13 -5.35
C TYR A 241 6.36 -33.29 -4.96
N LEU A 242 5.68 -33.94 -5.90
CA LEU A 242 4.96 -35.18 -5.63
C LEU A 242 5.87 -36.37 -5.27
N GLN A 243 7.14 -36.33 -5.64
CA GLN A 243 8.10 -37.37 -5.24
C GLN A 243 8.41 -37.31 -3.74
N LYS A 244 8.03 -36.22 -3.05
CA LYS A 244 8.20 -36.07 -1.60
C LYS A 244 6.95 -36.58 -0.87
N PRO A 245 7.07 -37.59 0.02
CA PRO A 245 5.92 -38.21 0.69
C PRO A 245 5.00 -37.22 1.42
N GLU A 246 5.60 -36.21 2.06
CA GLU A 246 4.88 -35.16 2.79
C GLU A 246 3.93 -34.33 1.90
N PHE A 247 4.35 -34.04 0.66
CA PHE A 247 3.57 -33.25 -0.29
C PHE A 247 2.59 -34.12 -1.09
N ALA A 248 2.94 -35.38 -1.36
CA ALA A 248 1.99 -36.37 -1.88
C ALA A 248 0.80 -36.55 -0.92
N GLU A 249 1.08 -36.68 0.38
CA GLU A 249 0.04 -36.76 1.43
C GLU A 249 -0.77 -35.47 1.54
N LEU A 250 -0.14 -34.31 1.37
CA LEU A 250 -0.86 -33.03 1.30
C LEU A 250 -1.80 -32.98 0.09
N MET A 251 -1.38 -33.50 -1.07
CA MET A 251 -2.19 -33.49 -2.29
C MET A 251 -3.42 -34.38 -2.17
N ARG A 252 -3.26 -35.56 -1.53
CA ARG A 252 -4.36 -36.46 -1.18
C ARG A 252 -5.36 -35.80 -0.23
N ARG A 253 -4.89 -35.17 0.85
CA ARG A 253 -5.76 -34.47 1.82
C ARG A 253 -6.53 -33.30 1.23
N LEU A 254 -5.98 -32.61 0.23
CA LEU A 254 -6.66 -31.51 -0.47
C LEU A 254 -7.59 -31.99 -1.58
N GLY A 255 -7.61 -33.31 -1.89
CA GLY A 255 -8.45 -33.91 -2.92
C GLY A 255 -8.04 -33.55 -4.34
N ALA A 256 -6.76 -33.22 -4.58
CA ALA A 256 -6.25 -32.89 -5.92
C ALA A 256 -5.73 -34.13 -6.69
N LEU A 257 -5.50 -35.26 -6.01
CA LEU A 257 -5.13 -36.55 -6.60
C LEU A 257 -6.25 -37.62 -6.47
N GLY A 258 -7.49 -37.20 -6.28
CA GLY A 258 -8.61 -38.12 -6.04
C GLY A 258 -8.79 -38.58 -4.59
N ASP A 259 -9.69 -39.55 -4.41
CA ASP A 259 -10.25 -39.99 -3.12
C ASP A 259 -9.30 -40.85 -2.26
N GLY A 260 -8.03 -40.96 -2.67
CA GLY A 260 -7.00 -41.71 -1.96
C GLY A 260 -7.11 -43.23 -2.08
N ARG A 261 -7.97 -43.75 -2.98
CA ARG A 261 -8.14 -45.21 -3.20
C ARG A 261 -7.61 -45.69 -4.56
N GLN A 262 -7.49 -44.81 -5.54
CA GLN A 262 -6.89 -45.09 -6.84
C GLN A 262 -5.89 -43.97 -7.13
N ASP A 263 -4.65 -44.30 -7.48
CA ASP A 263 -3.59 -43.33 -7.81
C ASP A 263 -3.83 -42.65 -9.18
N GLN A 264 -5.07 -42.23 -9.47
CA GLN A 264 -5.47 -41.53 -10.69
C GLN A 264 -5.89 -40.09 -10.36
N SER A 265 -5.30 -39.13 -11.07
CA SER A 265 -5.62 -37.71 -10.95
C SER A 265 -7.10 -37.45 -11.25
N THR A 266 -7.78 -36.72 -10.37
CA THR A 266 -9.14 -36.21 -10.63
C THR A 266 -9.15 -34.95 -11.49
N LEU A 267 -8.00 -34.37 -11.84
CA LEU A 267 -7.95 -33.28 -12.81
C LEU A 267 -8.25 -33.82 -14.20
N SER A 268 -9.21 -33.19 -14.86
CA SER A 268 -9.43 -33.37 -16.30
C SER A 268 -8.20 -32.93 -17.10
N GLN A 269 -8.08 -33.44 -18.33
CA GLN A 269 -7.03 -33.00 -19.26
C GLN A 269 -7.12 -31.48 -19.51
N ASP A 270 -8.34 -30.95 -19.60
CA ASP A 270 -8.58 -29.53 -19.82
C ASP A 270 -8.12 -28.68 -18.64
N GLU A 271 -8.40 -29.08 -17.40
CA GLU A 271 -7.87 -28.42 -16.19
C GLU A 271 -6.35 -28.54 -16.08
N TRP A 272 -5.80 -29.69 -16.44
CA TRP A 272 -4.35 -29.92 -16.45
C TRP A 272 -3.64 -29.00 -17.43
N GLU A 273 -4.22 -28.79 -18.62
CA GLU A 273 -3.72 -27.82 -19.60
C GLU A 273 -3.76 -26.38 -19.09
N VAL A 274 -4.78 -25.98 -18.33
CA VAL A 274 -4.80 -24.65 -17.69
C VAL A 274 -3.63 -24.49 -16.74
N SER A 275 -3.35 -25.51 -15.92
CA SER A 275 -2.23 -25.43 -14.96
C SER A 275 -0.89 -25.24 -15.67
N TYR A 276 -0.72 -25.76 -16.89
CA TYR A 276 0.49 -25.59 -17.70
C TYR A 276 0.76 -24.12 -18.07
N LEU A 277 -0.26 -23.28 -18.08
CA LEU A 277 -0.13 -21.85 -18.39
C LEU A 277 0.58 -21.07 -17.28
N TYR A 278 0.84 -21.67 -16.12
CA TYR A 278 1.39 -20.98 -14.96
C TYR A 278 2.74 -21.56 -14.53
N LEU A 279 3.53 -20.68 -13.91
CA LEU A 279 4.77 -21.03 -13.23
C LEU A 279 4.76 -20.54 -11.78
N ALA A 280 5.54 -21.20 -10.95
CA ALA A 280 5.90 -20.76 -9.61
C ALA A 280 7.31 -20.17 -9.64
N PHE A 281 7.52 -19.08 -8.91
CA PHE A 281 8.84 -18.47 -8.75
C PHE A 281 9.11 -18.08 -7.31
N VAL A 282 10.41 -18.02 -6.97
CA VAL A 282 10.91 -17.55 -5.70
C VAL A 282 12.13 -16.68 -5.92
N LEU A 283 12.09 -15.47 -5.37
CA LEU A 283 13.20 -14.53 -5.33
C LEU A 283 13.66 -14.34 -3.88
N ARG A 284 14.95 -14.08 -3.67
CA ARG A 284 15.54 -13.76 -2.37
C ARG A 284 16.15 -12.37 -2.43
N LYS A 285 15.83 -11.53 -1.44
CA LYS A 285 16.50 -10.24 -1.30
C LYS A 285 17.95 -10.44 -0.86
N VAL A 286 18.88 -9.95 -1.64
CA VAL A 286 20.30 -9.93 -1.28
C VAL A 286 20.71 -8.60 -0.70
N LEU A 287 21.75 -8.62 0.15
CA LEU A 287 22.34 -7.41 0.68
C LEU A 287 23.46 -6.99 -0.29
N ARG A 288 23.30 -5.88 -1.01
CA ARG A 288 24.44 -5.29 -1.71
C ARG A 288 25.42 -4.75 -0.66
N ASN A 289 26.55 -5.42 -0.51
CA ASN A 289 27.71 -4.83 0.17
C ASN A 289 28.20 -3.68 -0.70
N THR A 290 27.91 -2.43 -0.31
CA THR A 290 28.50 -1.25 -0.93
C THR A 290 29.98 -1.14 -0.52
N VAL A 291 30.80 -2.08 -0.98
CA VAL A 291 32.26 -1.97 -0.99
C VAL A 291 32.74 -2.48 -2.34
N GLN A 292 32.69 -1.60 -3.34
CA GLN A 292 33.54 -1.72 -4.51
C GLN A 292 34.44 -0.49 -4.54
N THR A 293 35.66 -0.69 -4.04
CA THR A 293 36.84 0.10 -4.35
C THR A 293 36.93 0.26 -5.87
N ILE A 294 36.60 1.46 -6.36
CA ILE A 294 36.85 1.85 -7.74
C ILE A 294 38.36 2.08 -7.86
N ALA A 295 39.06 1.10 -8.43
CA ALA A 295 40.36 1.32 -9.03
C ALA A 295 40.15 2.18 -10.29
N CYS A 296 40.79 3.35 -10.32
CA CYS A 296 40.78 4.25 -11.47
C CYS A 296 41.23 3.55 -12.76
N SER A 297 40.45 3.71 -13.82
CA SER A 297 40.91 3.64 -15.21
C SER A 297 40.17 4.75 -16.00
N PRO A 298 40.82 5.42 -16.96
CA PRO A 298 40.35 6.71 -17.50
C PRO A 298 39.18 6.54 -18.51
N PRO A 299 38.42 7.62 -18.79
CA PRO A 299 37.09 7.51 -19.40
C PRO A 299 37.13 7.51 -20.93
N SER A 300 36.28 6.69 -21.55
CA SER A 300 35.84 6.86 -22.93
C SER A 300 34.32 7.11 -23.00
N THR A 301 33.99 8.38 -23.24
CA THR A 301 32.86 8.94 -23.99
C THR A 301 31.45 8.32 -23.91
N ASN A 302 30.53 9.16 -23.43
CA ASN A 302 29.13 9.33 -23.84
C ASN A 302 28.17 8.13 -23.76
N SER A 303 27.46 8.06 -22.63
CA SER A 303 26.03 7.78 -22.60
C SER A 303 25.38 8.61 -21.49
N ARG A 304 24.31 9.35 -21.82
CA ARG A 304 23.47 10.01 -20.81
C ARG A 304 22.70 8.91 -20.08
N SER A 305 23.04 8.67 -18.81
CA SER A 305 22.25 7.86 -17.90
C SER A 305 20.87 8.50 -17.70
N PRO A 306 19.77 7.72 -17.71
CA PRO A 306 18.50 8.21 -17.22
C PRO A 306 18.62 8.44 -15.71
N PHE A 307 18.13 9.58 -15.24
CA PHE A 307 18.02 9.91 -13.82
C PHE A 307 17.31 8.78 -13.07
N THR A 308 18.04 8.02 -12.26
CA THR A 308 17.47 7.15 -11.24
C THR A 308 16.78 8.04 -10.20
N PRO A 309 15.45 7.94 -9.99
CA PRO A 309 14.84 8.57 -8.84
C PRO A 309 15.44 7.90 -7.59
N MET A 310 16.23 8.64 -6.82
CA MET A 310 16.69 8.15 -5.52
C MET A 310 15.46 7.92 -4.64
N ALA A 311 15.12 6.67 -4.39
CA ALA A 311 14.17 6.31 -3.35
C ALA A 311 14.80 6.74 -2.02
N VAL A 312 14.33 7.86 -1.45
CA VAL A 312 14.72 8.30 -0.12
C VAL A 312 14.03 7.38 0.88
N SER A 313 14.73 6.32 1.32
CA SER A 313 14.31 5.54 2.47
C SER A 313 14.46 6.40 3.74
N ILE A 314 13.35 6.78 4.36
CA ILE A 314 13.36 7.41 5.69
C ILE A 314 13.60 6.30 6.72
N GLU A 315 14.86 5.98 6.98
CA GLU A 315 15.23 5.08 8.06
C GLU A 315 15.18 5.86 9.39
N LEU A 316 14.14 5.61 10.18
CA LEU A 316 13.94 6.27 11.47
C LEU A 316 14.98 5.76 12.47
N THR A 317 15.80 6.67 12.99
CA THR A 317 16.78 6.35 14.03
C THR A 317 16.08 6.00 15.36
N LYS A 318 16.76 5.24 16.23
CA LYS A 318 16.20 4.83 17.53
C LYS A 318 15.82 6.05 18.39
N GLU A 319 16.57 7.13 18.25
CA GLU A 319 16.39 8.41 18.94
C GLU A 319 15.07 9.09 18.56
N TYR A 320 14.51 8.80 17.38
CA TYR A 320 13.19 9.31 17.00
C TYR A 320 12.09 8.82 17.97
N GLY A 321 12.31 7.72 18.69
CA GLY A 321 11.43 7.29 19.78
C GLY A 321 11.19 8.38 20.83
N TYR A 322 12.18 9.24 21.11
CA TYR A 322 12.01 10.37 22.04
C TYR A 322 11.01 11.41 21.53
N VAL A 323 10.98 11.65 20.21
CA VAL A 323 10.02 12.56 19.57
C VAL A 323 8.60 12.05 19.77
N VAL A 324 8.40 10.74 19.59
CA VAL A 324 7.09 10.08 19.82
C VAL A 324 6.67 10.17 21.29
N LEU A 325 7.59 9.94 22.23
CA LEU A 325 7.30 10.07 23.67
C LEU A 325 6.91 11.50 24.06
N VAL A 326 7.55 12.51 23.47
CA VAL A 326 7.18 13.93 23.66
C VAL A 326 5.78 14.22 23.11
N LEU A 327 5.43 13.67 21.94
CA LEU A 327 4.07 13.79 21.40
C LEU A 327 3.03 13.18 22.35
N VAL A 328 3.28 11.97 22.84
CA VAL A 328 2.40 11.29 23.82
C VAL A 328 2.28 12.11 25.11
N ALA A 329 3.40 12.66 25.63
CA ALA A 329 3.38 13.51 26.81
C ALA A 329 2.53 14.79 26.61
N TYR A 330 2.55 15.41 25.42
CA TYR A 330 1.70 16.56 25.11
C TYR A 330 0.21 16.20 25.05
N VAL A 331 -0.13 14.99 24.58
CA VAL A 331 -1.51 14.48 24.63
C VAL A 331 -1.99 14.40 26.07
N PHE A 332 -1.19 13.82 26.98
CA PHE A 332 -1.53 13.77 28.40
C PHE A 332 -1.66 15.16 29.03
N LEU A 333 -0.81 16.12 28.65
CA LEU A 333 -0.94 17.51 29.11
C LEU A 333 -2.28 18.13 28.66
N ASN A 334 -2.72 17.90 27.42
CA ASN A 334 -4.01 18.40 26.94
C ASN A 334 -5.20 17.74 27.66
N LEU A 335 -5.15 16.43 27.88
CA LEU A 335 -6.17 15.73 28.68
C LEU A 335 -6.26 16.31 30.09
N TRP A 336 -5.11 16.58 30.72
CA TRP A 336 -5.05 17.22 32.03
C TRP A 336 -5.65 18.64 32.01
N MET A 337 -5.34 19.47 31.02
CA MET A 337 -5.94 20.80 30.87
C MET A 337 -7.47 20.73 30.65
N GLY A 338 -7.95 19.78 29.85
CA GLY A 338 -9.38 19.50 29.70
C GLY A 338 -10.06 19.11 31.00
N PHE A 339 -9.39 18.29 31.83
CA PHE A 339 -9.88 17.96 33.17
C PHE A 339 -9.94 19.21 34.08
N GLN A 340 -8.95 20.10 34.03
CA GLN A 340 -8.98 21.37 34.77
C GLN A 340 -10.15 22.26 34.34
N VAL A 341 -10.46 22.31 33.04
CA VAL A 341 -11.66 22.98 32.53
C VAL A 341 -12.92 22.33 33.10
N GLY A 342 -13.02 20.99 33.11
CA GLY A 342 -14.16 20.28 33.70
C GLY A 342 -14.34 20.59 35.20
N LYS A 343 -13.24 20.63 35.96
CA LYS A 343 -13.25 21.03 37.37
C LYS A 343 -13.70 22.49 37.53
N ALA A 344 -13.20 23.40 36.69
CA ALA A 344 -13.61 24.80 36.69
C ALA A 344 -15.10 24.98 36.35
N ARG A 345 -15.65 24.21 35.40
CA ARG A 345 -17.08 24.20 35.07
C ARG A 345 -17.94 23.88 36.29
N ARG A 346 -17.54 22.86 37.07
CA ARG A 346 -18.23 22.49 38.31
C ARG A 346 -18.13 23.59 39.37
N ASN A 347 -16.94 24.16 39.55
CA ASN A 347 -16.69 25.17 40.58
C ASN A 347 -17.44 26.49 40.30
N TYR A 348 -17.44 26.93 39.05
CA TYR A 348 -18.05 28.20 38.64
C TYR A 348 -19.47 28.05 38.09
N LYS A 349 -20.05 26.85 38.19
CA LYS A 349 -21.44 26.51 37.78
C LYS A 349 -21.75 26.86 36.30
N VAL A 350 -20.81 26.54 35.41
CA VAL A 350 -20.97 26.74 33.96
C VAL A 350 -21.36 25.42 33.32
N PHE A 351 -22.65 25.24 33.05
CA PHE A 351 -23.20 24.01 32.47
C PHE A 351 -23.01 23.96 30.95
N TYR A 352 -22.96 22.74 30.41
CA TYR A 352 -23.02 22.53 28.96
C TYR A 352 -24.37 22.99 28.41
N PRO A 353 -24.44 23.49 27.17
CA PRO A 353 -23.38 23.57 26.15
C PRO A 353 -22.52 24.85 26.21
N THR A 354 -22.70 25.72 27.21
CA THR A 354 -22.08 27.04 27.28
C THR A 354 -20.54 26.96 27.30
N MET A 355 -19.89 27.50 26.26
CA MET A 355 -18.43 27.43 26.12
C MET A 355 -17.71 28.44 27.02
N TYR A 356 -18.14 29.69 27.00
CA TYR A 356 -17.65 30.79 27.83
C TYR A 356 -18.78 31.33 28.72
N ALA A 357 -18.47 31.64 29.98
CA ALA A 357 -19.41 32.27 30.90
C ALA A 357 -19.63 33.74 30.52
N ILE A 358 -20.87 34.19 30.62
CA ILE A 358 -21.26 35.58 30.35
C ILE A 358 -21.00 36.41 31.62
N GLU A 359 -20.26 37.51 31.49
CA GLU A 359 -19.85 38.33 32.64
C GLU A 359 -21.03 38.98 33.38
N SER A 360 -22.13 39.28 32.68
CA SER A 360 -23.35 39.83 33.30
C SER A 360 -24.11 38.80 34.14
N GLU A 361 -23.88 37.51 33.91
CA GLU A 361 -24.64 36.41 34.55
C GLU A 361 -23.83 35.69 35.64
N ASN A 362 -22.50 35.83 35.63
CA ASN A 362 -21.63 35.13 36.55
C ASN A 362 -20.45 36.02 37.00
N LYS A 363 -20.41 36.34 38.30
CA LYS A 363 -19.34 37.12 38.93
C LYS A 363 -17.94 36.51 38.77
N ASP A 364 -17.86 35.20 38.57
CA ASP A 364 -16.61 34.45 38.39
C ASP A 364 -16.34 34.11 36.91
N ALA A 365 -17.13 34.68 35.97
CA ALA A 365 -17.02 34.43 34.54
C ALA A 365 -15.59 34.62 34.02
N LYS A 366 -14.92 35.68 34.47
CA LYS A 366 -13.55 36.00 34.05
C LYS A 366 -12.56 34.88 34.41
N LEU A 367 -12.65 34.32 35.62
CA LEU A 367 -11.76 33.24 36.06
C LEU A 367 -12.01 31.95 35.28
N PHE A 368 -13.27 31.58 35.10
CA PHE A 368 -13.63 30.43 34.27
C PHE A 368 -13.16 30.61 32.81
N ASN A 369 -13.43 31.76 32.22
CA ASN A 369 -13.06 32.09 30.84
C ASN A 369 -11.54 32.05 30.66
N CYS A 370 -10.76 32.43 31.67
CA CYS A 370 -9.32 32.29 31.66
C CYS A 370 -8.86 30.83 31.61
N VAL A 371 -9.40 29.94 32.45
CA VAL A 371 -9.08 28.50 32.42
C VAL A 371 -9.47 27.88 31.07
N GLN A 372 -10.69 28.17 30.59
CA GLN A 372 -11.20 27.70 29.30
C GLN A 372 -10.30 28.18 28.14
N ARG A 373 -9.95 29.47 28.12
CA ARG A 373 -9.13 30.06 27.06
C ARG A 373 -7.70 29.52 27.08
N GLY A 374 -7.12 29.26 28.24
CA GLY A 374 -5.80 28.63 28.36
C GLY A 374 -5.75 27.25 27.71
N HIS A 375 -6.78 26.42 27.91
CA HIS A 375 -6.89 25.12 27.24
C HIS A 375 -7.14 25.27 25.74
N GLN A 376 -8.10 26.11 25.34
CA GLN A 376 -8.42 26.34 23.94
C GLN A 376 -7.22 26.87 23.14
N ASN A 377 -6.42 27.75 23.73
CA ASN A 377 -5.20 28.22 23.10
C ASN A 377 -4.21 27.08 22.85
N SER A 378 -4.16 26.07 23.72
CA SER A 378 -3.30 24.89 23.53
C SER A 378 -3.80 23.98 22.43
N LEU A 379 -5.11 23.88 22.24
CA LEU A 379 -5.71 23.19 21.11
C LEU A 379 -5.45 23.91 19.79
N GLU A 380 -5.48 25.24 19.77
CA GLU A 380 -5.17 26.05 18.57
C GLU A 380 -3.72 25.85 18.10
N TRP A 381 -2.77 25.75 19.02
CA TRP A 381 -1.34 25.59 18.70
C TRP A 381 -0.89 24.14 18.54
N MET A 382 -1.70 23.17 18.97
CA MET A 382 -1.37 21.75 18.90
C MET A 382 -1.02 21.28 17.48
N PRO A 383 -1.80 21.59 16.42
CA PRO A 383 -1.48 21.12 15.07
C PRO A 383 -0.13 21.64 14.59
N VAL A 384 0.15 22.92 14.81
CA VAL A 384 1.42 23.55 14.40
C VAL A 384 2.58 22.90 15.15
N PHE A 385 2.46 22.75 16.48
CA PHE A 385 3.47 22.12 17.30
C PHE A 385 3.77 20.68 16.87
N PHE A 386 2.75 19.87 16.60
CA PHE A 386 2.94 18.48 16.15
C PHE A 386 3.62 18.40 14.79
N VAL A 387 3.21 19.23 13.83
CA VAL A 387 3.82 19.22 12.50
C VAL A 387 5.31 19.57 12.56
N ILE A 388 5.69 20.64 13.26
CA ILE A 388 7.10 21.05 13.35
C ILE A 388 7.94 20.10 14.22
N LEU A 389 7.35 19.49 15.25
CA LEU A 389 8.03 18.48 16.07
C LEU A 389 8.33 17.21 15.26
N LEU A 390 7.33 16.70 14.55
CA LEU A 390 7.46 15.47 13.77
C LEU A 390 8.41 15.66 12.59
N LEU A 391 8.25 16.74 11.81
CA LEU A 391 9.09 17.01 10.64
C LEU A 391 10.52 17.40 11.04
N GLY A 392 10.69 18.33 12.00
CA GLY A 392 12.01 18.71 12.49
C GLY A 392 12.75 17.54 13.13
N GLY A 393 12.02 16.62 13.79
CA GLY A 393 12.58 15.41 14.37
C GLY A 393 13.11 14.40 13.36
N LEU A 394 12.68 14.44 12.08
CA LEU A 394 13.13 13.46 11.08
C LEU A 394 14.63 13.60 10.80
N GLN A 395 15.15 14.82 10.85
CA GLN A 395 16.57 15.10 10.73
C GLN A 395 17.26 15.29 12.09
N HIS A 396 16.58 15.91 13.05
CA HIS A 396 17.16 16.34 14.33
C HIS A 396 16.42 15.73 15.53
N PRO A 397 16.37 14.40 15.70
CA PRO A 397 15.47 13.74 16.65
C PRO A 397 15.71 14.13 18.12
N THR A 398 16.97 14.21 18.55
CA THR A 398 17.33 14.56 19.94
C THR A 398 17.07 16.03 20.26
N ILE A 399 17.42 16.93 19.35
CA ILE A 399 17.21 18.38 19.49
C ILE A 399 15.70 18.67 19.49
N ALA A 400 14.96 18.10 18.55
CA ALA A 400 13.52 18.26 18.46
C ALA A 400 12.80 17.72 19.71
N ALA A 401 13.21 16.56 20.22
CA ALA A 401 12.67 16.02 21.47
C ALA A 401 12.98 16.93 22.68
N GLY A 402 14.21 17.45 22.80
CA GLY A 402 14.57 18.39 23.86
C GLY A 402 13.76 19.69 23.81
N LEU A 403 13.65 20.30 22.63
CA LEU A 403 12.83 21.51 22.43
C LEU A 403 11.34 21.24 22.67
N GLY A 404 10.82 20.09 22.24
CA GLY A 404 9.44 19.69 22.50
C GLY A 404 9.16 19.46 23.99
N GLY A 405 10.14 18.92 24.74
CA GLY A 405 10.07 18.83 26.20
C GLY A 405 10.01 20.21 26.87
N ILE A 406 10.87 21.14 26.46
CA ILE A 406 10.84 22.54 26.94
C ILE A 406 9.48 23.18 26.63
N TYR A 407 8.95 22.97 25.42
CA TYR A 407 7.64 23.45 25.03
C TYR A 407 6.53 22.92 25.96
N ILE A 408 6.50 21.62 26.26
CA ILE A 408 5.51 21.01 27.17
C ILE A 408 5.56 21.65 28.56
N VAL A 409 6.76 21.78 29.14
CA VAL A 409 6.94 22.36 30.48
C VAL A 409 6.51 23.81 30.50
N ALA A 410 6.95 24.60 29.52
CA ALA A 410 6.56 25.99 29.42
C ALA A 410 5.05 26.14 29.14
N ARG A 411 4.43 25.19 28.41
CA ARG A 411 2.99 25.19 28.13
C ARG A 411 2.16 24.94 29.38
N PHE A 412 2.63 24.05 30.24
CA PHE A 412 2.04 23.83 31.56
C PHE A 412 2.03 25.11 32.40
N PHE A 413 3.16 25.82 32.46
CA PHE A 413 3.24 27.09 33.19
C PHE A 413 2.44 28.21 32.53
N TYR A 414 2.39 28.24 31.19
CA TYR A 414 1.54 29.17 30.44
C TYR A 414 0.07 28.99 30.82
N PHE A 415 -0.43 27.74 30.81
CA PHE A 415 -1.79 27.42 31.22
C PHE A 415 -2.06 27.82 32.68
N LYS A 416 -1.17 27.45 33.61
CA LYS A 416 -1.31 27.84 35.02
C LYS A 416 -1.33 29.36 35.21
N GLY A 417 -0.45 30.09 34.52
CA GLY A 417 -0.43 31.54 34.54
C GLY A 417 -1.71 32.13 33.97
N TYR A 418 -2.22 31.57 32.86
CA TYR A 418 -3.49 31.97 32.26
C TYR A 418 -4.65 31.79 33.24
N ALA A 419 -4.70 30.66 33.95
CA ALA A 419 -5.73 30.33 34.94
C ALA A 419 -5.77 31.28 36.16
N THR A 420 -4.72 32.10 36.39
CA THR A 420 -4.72 33.10 37.47
C THR A 420 -5.59 34.33 37.17
N GLY A 421 -5.99 34.53 35.90
CA GLY A 421 -6.73 35.73 35.49
C GLY A 421 -5.88 37.00 35.34
N VAL A 422 -4.58 36.93 35.65
CA VAL A 422 -3.61 38.03 35.49
C VAL A 422 -2.78 37.80 34.23
N PRO A 423 -2.89 38.66 33.20
CA PRO A 423 -2.24 38.45 31.89
C PRO A 423 -0.73 38.22 31.95
N ASP A 424 -0.01 38.93 32.83
CA ASP A 424 1.46 38.87 32.87
C ASP A 424 1.99 37.52 33.37
N ASN A 425 1.22 36.80 34.18
CA ASN A 425 1.66 35.54 34.77
C ASN A 425 1.84 34.42 33.75
N ARG A 426 1.14 34.47 32.61
CA ARG A 426 1.27 33.44 31.55
C ARG A 426 2.62 33.49 30.83
N LEU A 427 3.30 34.65 30.82
CA LEU A 427 4.53 34.85 30.06
C LEU A 427 5.81 34.68 30.90
N LYS A 428 5.75 34.73 32.23
CA LYS A 428 6.93 34.63 33.12
C LYS A 428 7.81 33.42 32.81
N ILE A 429 7.23 32.21 32.90
CA ILE A 429 7.89 30.95 32.53
C ILE A 429 7.31 30.44 31.21
N GLY A 430 6.01 30.65 30.99
CA GLY A 430 5.34 30.23 29.76
C GLY A 430 5.79 30.98 28.50
N GLY A 431 6.56 32.07 28.60
CA GLY A 431 7.17 32.71 27.45
C GLY A 431 8.19 31.81 26.72
N LEU A 432 8.80 30.85 27.42
CA LEU A 432 9.77 29.92 26.83
C LEU A 432 9.18 29.05 25.72
N ASN A 433 7.83 28.91 25.67
CA ASN A 433 7.12 28.27 24.58
C ASN A 433 7.55 28.80 23.21
N TYR A 434 7.72 30.11 23.07
CA TYR A 434 8.02 30.76 21.80
C TYR A 434 9.44 30.46 21.33
N LEU A 435 10.40 30.39 22.27
CA LEU A 435 11.78 30.02 21.96
C LEU A 435 11.88 28.55 21.54
N ALA A 436 11.19 27.65 22.24
CA ALA A 436 11.12 26.24 21.87
C ALA A 436 10.48 26.06 20.49
N LEU A 437 9.40 26.78 20.20
CA LEU A 437 8.72 26.75 18.90
C LEU A 437 9.63 27.27 17.79
N LEU A 438 10.35 28.38 18.01
CA LEU A 438 11.30 28.93 17.05
C LEU A 438 12.42 27.91 16.75
N GLY A 439 12.96 27.25 17.78
CA GLY A 439 13.95 26.18 17.59
C GLY A 439 13.41 25.02 16.73
N LEU A 440 12.17 24.58 16.97
CA LEU A 440 11.54 23.52 16.18
C LEU A 440 11.29 23.95 14.72
N ILE A 441 10.93 25.22 14.49
CA ILE A 441 10.82 25.80 13.15
C ILE A 441 12.17 25.76 12.45
N ILE A 442 13.27 26.11 13.14
CA ILE A 442 14.63 26.04 12.58
C ILE A 442 15.00 24.60 12.24
N CYS A 443 14.70 23.62 13.10
CA CYS A 443 14.93 22.20 12.79
C CYS A 443 14.13 21.76 11.55
N THR A 444 12.88 22.19 11.44
CA THR A 444 12.01 21.86 10.28
C THR A 444 12.51 22.53 9.00
N ALA A 445 12.94 23.79 9.09
CA ALA A 445 13.52 24.52 7.95
C ALA A 445 14.84 23.87 7.51
N SER A 446 15.68 23.45 8.45
CA SER A 446 16.90 22.70 8.16
C SER A 446 16.62 21.40 7.40
N PHE A 447 15.55 20.68 7.78
CA PHE A 447 15.11 19.48 7.07
C PHE A 447 14.64 19.79 5.65
N GLY A 448 13.79 20.80 5.47
CA GLY A 448 13.35 21.23 4.14
C GLY A 448 14.51 21.68 3.23
N ILE A 449 15.45 22.47 3.77
CA ILE A 449 16.64 22.92 3.03
C ILE A 449 17.52 21.73 2.64
N ASN A 450 17.71 20.77 3.55
CA ASN A 450 18.52 19.58 3.26
C ASN A 450 17.92 18.75 2.12
N LEU A 451 16.59 18.60 2.08
CA LEU A 451 15.90 17.91 0.99
C LEU A 451 16.11 18.62 -0.36
N LEU A 452 16.04 19.96 -0.39
CA LEU A 452 16.25 20.74 -1.61
C LEU A 452 17.71 20.68 -2.11
N ILE A 453 18.69 20.72 -1.20
CA ILE A 453 20.11 20.65 -1.57
C ILE A 453 20.50 19.24 -2.04
N ARG A 454 19.89 18.18 -1.48
CA ARG A 454 20.15 16.79 -1.88
C ARG A 454 19.75 16.44 -3.32
N GLU A 455 18.91 17.26 -3.96
CA GLU A 455 18.55 17.10 -5.38
C GLU A 455 19.46 17.89 -6.32
N MET A 456 20.34 18.75 -5.81
CA MET A 456 21.23 19.61 -6.62
C MET A 456 22.70 19.15 -6.70
N LEU A 457 23.09 18.15 -5.92
CA LEU A 457 24.41 17.51 -5.91
C LEU A 457 24.26 16.03 -6.26
#